data_AF-A0A368C263-F1
#
_entry.id   AF-A0A368C263-F1
#
_cell.length_a   1.000
_cell.length_b   1.000
_cell.length_c   1.000
_cell.angle_alpha   90.00
_cell.angle_beta   90.00
_cell.angle_gamma   90.00
#
_symmetry.space_group_name_H-M   'P 1'
#
loop_
_entity.id
_entity.type
_entity.pdbx_description
1 polymer ?
#
loop_
_entity_poly.entity_id
_entity_poly.type
_entity_poly.pdbx_seq_one_letter_code
_entity_poly.pdbx_strand_id
1 'polypeptide(L)' 'MSGKVDKNSFGKLTRLKELRIKHQKINAEIDQISSNPETDQLSLRRLKTRRLLLKDMIASLESSLIPNIDA' A
#
# COMPACT_ATOMS: atom_id res chain seq x y z
N MET A 1 34.99 -5.10 -3.51
CA MET A 1 34.29 -4.58 -4.70
C MET A 1 32.90 -5.23 -4.69
N SER A 2 31.74 -4.59 -4.54
CA SER A 2 31.32 -3.23 -4.81
C SER A 2 30.18 -2.87 -3.83
N GLY A 3 30.48 -2.06 -2.81
CA GLY A 3 29.48 -1.48 -1.91
C GLY A 3 28.85 -0.25 -2.56
N LYS A 4 27.90 -0.46 -3.47
CA LYS A 4 26.92 0.58 -3.82
C LYS A 4 25.69 0.30 -2.98
N VAL A 5 25.62 0.88 -1.79
CA VAL A 5 24.36 0.91 -1.04
C VAL A 5 23.41 1.79 -1.86
N ASP A 6 22.55 1.12 -2.63
CA ASP A 6 21.71 1.73 -3.65
C ASP A 6 20.74 2.74 -3.02
N LYS A 7 20.99 4.04 -3.23
CA LYS A 7 20.01 5.11 -2.92
C LYS A 7 18.61 4.80 -3.48
N ASN A 8 18.56 4.04 -4.58
CA ASN A 8 17.34 3.59 -5.22
C ASN A 8 16.52 2.60 -4.35
N SER A 9 17.18 1.68 -3.65
CA SER A 9 16.54 0.72 -2.75
C SER A 9 15.93 1.42 -1.54
N PHE A 10 16.64 2.41 -0.98
CA PHE A 10 16.11 3.22 0.13
C PHE A 10 14.88 4.05 -0.28
N GLY A 11 14.87 4.60 -1.49
CA GLY A 11 13.71 5.30 -2.06
C GLY A 11 12.50 4.38 -2.21
N LYS A 12 12.70 3.15 -2.73
CA LYS A 12 11.64 2.13 -2.84
C LYS A 12 11.08 1.71 -1.48
N LEU A 13 11.92 1.53 -0.46
CA LEU A 13 11.49 1.19 0.91
C LEU A 13 10.66 2.33 1.54
N THR A 14 11.08 3.57 1.36
CA THR A 14 10.34 4.75 1.83
C THR A 14 8.96 4.81 1.16
N ARG A 15 8.92 4.61 -0.16
CA ARG A 15 7.67 4.57 -0.92
C ARG A 15 6.75 3.43 -0.49
N LEU A 16 7.31 2.25 -0.23
CA LEU A 16 6.56 1.10 0.26
C LEU A 16 5.92 1.41 1.62
N LYS A 17 6.66 2.04 2.54
CA LYS A 17 6.15 2.48 3.83
C LYS A 17 5.00 3.48 3.69
N GLU A 18 5.14 4.48 2.82
CA GLU A 18 4.06 5.44 2.54
C GLU A 18 2.79 4.76 2.01
N LEU A 19 2.94 3.81 1.09
CA LEU A 19 1.80 3.08 0.52
C LEU A 19 1.11 2.22 1.57
N ARG A 20 1.87 1.55 2.45
CA ARG A 20 1.32 0.78 3.59
C ARG A 20 0.56 1.67 4.56
N ILE A 21 1.10 2.84 4.92
CA ILE A 21 0.40 3.82 5.77
C ILE A 21 -0.91 4.29 5.11
N LYS A 22 -0.87 4.65 3.82
CA LYS A 22 -2.08 5.04 3.07
C LYS A 22 -3.11 3.92 3.03
N HIS A 23 -2.67 2.69 2.81
CA HIS A 23 -3.56 1.52 2.78
C HIS A 23 -4.22 1.29 4.14
N GLN A 24 -3.45 1.39 5.23
CA GLN A 24 -3.97 1.27 6.60
C GLN A 24 -4.99 2.38 6.92
N LYS A 25 -4.73 3.62 6.48
CA LYS A 25 -5.67 4.73 6.64
C LYS A 25 -7.00 4.47 5.93
N ILE A 26 -6.94 3.96 4.70
CA ILE A 26 -8.16 3.61 3.94
C ILE A 26 -8.91 2.45 4.60
N ASN A 27 -8.21 1.46 5.19
CA ASN A 27 -8.88 0.42 5.97
C ASN A 27 -9.67 1.01 7.14
N ALA A 28 -9.03 1.86 7.95
CA ALA A 28 -9.71 2.48 9.08
C ALA A 28 -10.93 3.32 8.65
N GLU A 29 -10.82 4.04 7.52
CA GLU A 29 -11.93 4.80 6.96
C GLU A 29 -13.08 3.89 6.48
N ILE A 30 -12.76 2.77 5.82
CA ILE A 30 -13.75 1.76 5.43
C ILE A 30 -14.42 1.17 6.67
N ASP A 31 -13.67 0.84 7.72
CA ASP A 31 -14.22 0.24 8.95
C ASP A 31 -15.21 1.20 9.62
N GLN A 32 -14.84 2.49 9.76
CA GLN A 32 -15.71 3.54 10.29
C GLN A 32 -17.01 3.69 9.47
N ILE A 33 -16.89 3.81 8.16
CA ILE A 33 -18.02 4.01 7.24
C ILE A 33 -18.90 2.76 7.17
N SER A 34 -18.30 1.56 7.20
CA SER A 34 -19.04 0.31 7.15
C SER A 34 -19.88 0.03 8.40
N SER A 35 -19.53 0.66 9.53
CA SER A 35 -20.25 0.51 10.80
C SER A 35 -21.61 1.22 10.81
N ASN A 36 -21.84 2.15 9.87
CA ASN A 36 -23.09 2.88 9.77
C ASN A 36 -23.95 2.34 8.60
N PRO A 37 -25.17 1.85 8.86
CA PRO A 37 -26.04 1.26 7.84
C PRO A 37 -26.62 2.27 6.83
N GLU A 38 -26.68 3.56 7.16
CA GLU A 38 -27.14 4.64 6.27
C GLU A 38 -26.04 5.13 5.30
N THR A 39 -24.87 4.47 5.29
CA THR A 39 -23.73 5.02 4.59
C THR A 39 -23.81 4.83 3.09
N ASP A 40 -23.39 5.85 2.35
CA ASP A 40 -23.37 5.85 0.90
C ASP A 40 -22.53 4.67 0.35
N GLN A 41 -23.23 3.69 -0.22
CA GLN A 41 -22.64 2.51 -0.81
C GLN A 41 -21.68 2.85 -1.97
N LEU A 42 -21.89 3.97 -2.67
CA LEU A 42 -20.99 4.41 -3.73
C LEU A 42 -19.65 4.85 -3.14
N SER A 43 -19.67 5.63 -2.06
CA SER A 43 -18.47 6.04 -1.33
C SER A 43 -17.70 4.84 -0.78
N LEU A 44 -18.39 3.87 -0.17
CA LEU A 44 -17.78 2.62 0.30
C LEU A 44 -17.13 1.83 -0.85
N ARG A 45 -17.80 1.72 -2.01
CA ARG A 45 -17.26 1.05 -3.20
C ARG A 45 -15.99 1.75 -3.70
N ARG A 46 -15.98 3.08 -3.79
CA ARG A 46 -14.80 3.87 -4.20
C ARG A 46 -13.61 3.65 -3.29
N LEU A 47 -13.83 3.63 -1.97
CA LEU A 47 -12.77 3.36 -0.99
C LEU A 47 -12.22 1.94 -1.13
N LYS A 48 -13.10 0.94 -1.30
CA LYS A 48 -12.67 -0.45 -1.53
C LYS A 48 -11.86 -0.61 -2.82
N THR A 49 -12.24 0.06 -3.90
CA THR A 49 -11.45 0.08 -5.15
C THR A 49 -10.08 0.72 -4.92
N ARG A 50 -10.02 1.87 -4.24
CA ARG A 50 -8.76 2.56 -3.93
C ARG A 50 -7.85 1.70 -3.04
N ARG A 51 -8.42 1.00 -2.07
CA ARG A 51 -7.71 0.03 -1.22
C ARG A 51 -7.09 -1.09 -2.05
N LEU A 52 -7.85 -1.67 -3.00
CA LEU A 52 -7.35 -2.72 -3.88
C LEU A 52 -6.17 -2.24 -4.72
N LEU A 53 -6.28 -1.05 -5.32
CA LEU A 53 -5.17 -0.45 -6.08
C LEU A 53 -3.92 -0.21 -5.23
N LEU A 54 -4.08 0.24 -3.98
CA LEU A 54 -2.96 0.37 -3.05
C LEU A 54 -2.32 -0.98 -2.72
N LYS A 55 -3.12 -2.03 -2.50
CA LYS A 55 -2.64 -3.39 -2.28
C LYS A 55 -1.83 -3.89 -3.49
N ASP A 56 -2.32 -3.69 -4.70
CA ASP A 56 -1.64 -4.14 -5.92
C ASP A 56 -0.33 -3.36 -6.15
N MET A 57 -0.31 -2.05 -5.89
CA MET A 57 0.92 -1.25 -5.93
C MET A 57 1.95 -1.67 -4.88
N ILE A 58 1.50 -2.02 -3.67
CA ILE A 58 2.36 -2.56 -2.61
C ILE A 58 2.97 -3.88 -3.07
N ALA A 59 2.14 -4.82 -3.56
CA ALA A 59 2.59 -6.13 -4.02
C ALA A 59 3.59 -6.00 -5.18
N SER A 60 3.31 -5.13 -6.16
CA SER A 60 4.22 -4.89 -7.28
C SER A 60 5.58 -4.31 -6.84
N LEU A 61 5.58 -3.37 -5.89
CA LEU A 61 6.81 -2.80 -5.33
C LEU A 61 7.57 -3.80 -4.46
N GLU A 62 6.86 -4.62 -3.68
CA GLU A 62 7.44 -5.72 -2.91
C GLU A 62 8.09 -6.73 -3.86
N SER A 63 7.41 -7.17 -4.92
CA SER A 63 7.99 -8.05 -5.94
C SER A 63 9.21 -7.43 -6.65
N SER A 64 9.29 -6.10 -6.77
CA SER A 64 10.48 -5.39 -7.30
C SER A 64 11.62 -5.24 -6.27
N LEU A 65 11.33 -5.39 -4.98
CA LEU A 65 12.29 -5.35 -3.87
C LEU A 65 12.79 -6.74 -3.46
N ILE A 66 11.94 -7.77 -3.59
CA ILE A 66 12.25 -9.19 -3.34
C ILE A 66 13.30 -9.82 -4.29
N PRO A 67 13.71 -9.28 -5.48
CA PRO A 67 14.78 -9.90 -6.27
C PRO A 67 16.14 -9.96 -5.55
N ASN A 68 16.29 -9.33 -4.37
CA ASN A 68 17.51 -9.31 -3.56
C ASN A 68 17.30 -9.67 -2.08
N ILE A 69 16.10 -10.09 -1.65
CA ILE A 69 15.83 -10.33 -0.22
C ILE A 69 15.76 -11.82 0.16
N ASP A 70 15.56 -12.73 -0.80
CA ASP A 70 15.65 -14.17 -0.53
C ASP A 70 16.83 -14.80 -1.31
N ALA A 71 17.98 -14.88 -0.64
CA ALA A 71 19.08 -15.82 -0.87
C ALA A 71 19.44 -16.46 0.48
#